data_AF-A0A819W4J9-F1
#
_entry.id   AF-A0A819W4J9-F1
#
_cell.length_a   1.000
_cell.length_b   1.000
_cell.length_c   1.000
_cell.angle_alpha   90.00
_cell.angle_beta   90.00
_cell.angle_gamma   90.00
#
_symmetry.space_group_name_H-M   'P 1'
#
loop_
_entity.id
_entity.type
_entity.pdbx_description
1 polymer ?
#
loop_
_entity_poly.entity_id
_entity_poly.type
_entity_poly.pdbx_seq_one_letter_code
_entity_poly.pdbx_strand_id
1 'polypeptide(L)'
;MKLVKHVDEDEEEEDAPEDGFVEQTDIHDTTAADIYRAGRSKFPIAEDEMEEYLKQRYDPKSRGTHGDYDEYEDGEQIPDEITQQSLLPDVKSPNLWPVKCRIGEEKQTALLLMRKYLALENDEKALQIKSVVVKEGDRGYIYVEAFKSNHVKAACEDIPSLNVSNLQMLPIKGMTDILRVVRTTYGIKKGSWVCVKRGIYRDDLAKVE
;
A
#
# COMPACT_ATOMS: atom_id res chain seq x y z
N MET A 1 -25.98 -69.57 23.34
CA MET A 1 -25.93 -70.28 22.04
C MET A 1 -25.37 -69.28 21.03
N LYS A 2 -24.09 -69.39 20.64
CA LYS A 2 -23.55 -70.10 19.45
C LYS A 2 -24.17 -69.62 18.13
N LEU A 3 -23.42 -68.81 17.36
CA LEU A 3 -22.74 -69.13 16.07
C LEU A 3 -23.67 -68.87 14.85
N VAL A 4 -23.29 -68.40 13.65
CA VAL A 4 -22.09 -67.76 13.03
C VAL A 4 -22.37 -67.70 11.50
N LYS A 5 -21.82 -66.69 10.78
CA LYS A 5 -21.47 -66.61 9.32
C LYS A 5 -22.59 -66.59 8.25
N HIS A 6 -22.46 -66.01 7.04
CA HIS A 6 -21.36 -65.43 6.21
C HIS A 6 -21.96 -64.30 5.30
N VAL A 7 -21.32 -63.13 5.03
CA VAL A 7 -20.27 -62.72 4.04
C VAL A 7 -20.74 -62.68 2.56
N ASP A 8 -20.56 -61.51 1.90
CA ASP A 8 -19.88 -61.24 0.60
C ASP A 8 -20.34 -59.84 0.06
N GLU A 9 -19.47 -58.81 0.04
CA GLU A 9 -18.67 -58.28 -1.12
C GLU A 9 -19.50 -57.24 -1.92
N ASP A 10 -19.11 -55.99 -2.23
CA ASP A 10 -17.83 -55.35 -2.59
C ASP A 10 -17.85 -53.85 -2.21
N GLU A 11 -16.75 -53.29 -1.67
CA GLU A 11 -16.52 -51.83 -1.55
C GLU A 11 -15.26 -51.45 -2.32
N GLU A 12 -15.40 -50.44 -3.17
CA GLU A 12 -14.41 -49.90 -4.09
C GLU A 12 -13.21 -49.25 -3.37
N GLU A 13 -12.05 -49.49 -3.96
CA GLU A 13 -10.70 -49.11 -3.57
C GLU A 13 -10.42 -47.64 -3.96
N GLU A 14 -10.13 -46.76 -3.00
CA GLU A 14 -9.47 -45.46 -3.24
C GLU A 14 -8.24 -45.32 -2.32
N ASP A 15 -7.06 -45.47 -2.93
CA ASP A 15 -5.74 -45.24 -2.33
C ASP A 15 -5.48 -43.74 -2.06
N ALA A 16 -5.25 -43.40 -0.80
CA ALA A 16 -4.72 -42.10 -0.37
C ALA A 16 -3.18 -42.16 -0.29
N PRO A 17 -2.44 -41.12 -0.74
CA PRO A 17 -0.98 -41.17 -0.79
C PRO A 17 -0.33 -41.09 0.60
N GLU A 18 0.66 -41.97 0.79
CA GLU A 18 1.48 -42.18 1.98
C GLU A 18 2.40 -40.98 2.29
N ASP A 19 2.32 -40.45 3.51
CA ASP A 19 3.18 -39.38 4.04
C ASP A 19 4.59 -39.94 4.37
N GLY A 20 5.59 -39.53 3.60
CA GLY A 20 6.99 -39.91 3.75
C GLY A 20 7.68 -39.18 4.90
N PHE A 21 8.17 -39.98 5.85
CA PHE A 21 9.00 -39.66 7.02
C PHE A 21 10.16 -38.68 6.74
N VAL A 22 10.25 -37.57 7.50
CA VAL A 22 11.41 -36.65 7.47
C VAL A 22 12.40 -37.07 8.56
N GLU A 23 13.54 -37.64 8.15
CA GLU A 23 14.65 -37.98 9.04
C GLU A 23 15.48 -36.72 9.34
N GLN A 24 15.60 -36.39 10.63
CA GLN A 24 16.30 -35.22 11.13
C GLN A 24 17.80 -35.55 11.22
N THR A 25 18.61 -35.06 10.28
CA THR A 25 20.07 -35.18 10.34
C THR A 25 20.74 -33.83 10.63
N ASP A 26 21.72 -33.90 11.52
CA ASP A 26 22.43 -32.80 12.18
C ASP A 26 23.02 -31.74 11.25
N ILE A 27 22.88 -30.49 11.69
CA ILE A 27 23.45 -29.29 11.07
C ILE A 27 24.97 -29.31 11.28
N HIS A 28 25.71 -29.67 10.22
CA HIS A 28 27.15 -29.44 10.16
C HIS A 28 27.45 -28.35 9.13
N ASP A 29 28.20 -27.36 9.58
CA ASP A 29 28.56 -26.10 8.91
C ASP A 29 29.24 -26.35 7.56
N THR A 30 28.50 -26.23 6.45
CA THR A 30 29.03 -26.38 5.08
C THR A 30 29.13 -25.00 4.43
N THR A 31 30.33 -24.65 3.99
CA THR A 31 30.62 -23.30 3.47
C THR A 31 30.07 -23.15 2.06
N ALA A 32 29.55 -21.96 1.72
CA ALA A 32 28.92 -21.67 0.43
C ALA A 32 29.74 -22.07 -0.82
N ALA A 33 31.07 -22.17 -0.70
CA ALA A 33 31.96 -22.61 -1.76
C ALA A 33 31.73 -24.06 -2.24
N ASP A 34 31.20 -24.94 -1.38
CA ASP A 34 31.00 -26.36 -1.71
C ASP A 34 29.70 -26.58 -2.50
N ILE A 35 28.68 -25.74 -2.28
CA ILE A 35 27.41 -25.75 -3.04
C ILE A 35 27.65 -25.33 -4.50
N TYR A 36 28.50 -24.32 -4.72
CA TYR A 36 28.84 -23.86 -6.07
C TYR A 36 29.60 -24.90 -6.90
N ARG A 37 30.32 -25.83 -6.25
CA ARG A 37 31.11 -26.86 -6.93
C ARG A 37 30.26 -28.07 -7.33
N ALA A 38 29.18 -28.35 -6.60
CA ALA A 38 28.26 -29.46 -6.87
C ALA A 38 27.30 -29.19 -8.05
N GLY A 39 27.04 -27.92 -8.39
CA GLY A 39 26.10 -27.53 -9.45
C GLY A 39 26.62 -27.66 -10.89
N ARG A 40 27.84 -28.17 -11.11
CA ARG A 40 28.52 -28.12 -12.42
C ARG A 40 28.76 -29.46 -13.10
N SER A 41 28.14 -30.55 -12.66
CA SER A 41 28.34 -31.85 -13.30
C SER A 41 27.09 -32.72 -13.22
N LYS A 42 26.50 -32.98 -14.40
CA LYS A 42 25.34 -33.83 -14.79
C LYS A 42 24.49 -32.93 -15.71
N PHE A 43 24.63 -32.91 -17.04
CA PHE A 43 24.52 -33.97 -18.03
C PHE A 43 25.27 -33.54 -19.32
N PRO A 44 25.93 -34.45 -20.09
CA PRO A 44 26.49 -34.11 -21.39
C PRO A 44 25.39 -34.25 -22.44
N ILE A 45 24.57 -33.21 -22.60
CA ILE A 45 23.65 -33.11 -23.74
C ILE A 45 24.45 -32.43 -24.86
N ALA A 46 24.49 -33.03 -26.05
CA ALA A 46 25.21 -32.45 -27.18
C ALA A 46 24.64 -31.05 -27.47
N GLU A 47 25.49 -30.07 -27.81
CA GLU A 47 25.06 -28.67 -28.00
C GLU A 47 23.91 -28.54 -29.02
N ASP A 48 23.88 -29.42 -30.03
CA ASP A 48 22.83 -29.49 -31.05
C ASP A 48 21.45 -29.90 -30.48
N GLU A 49 21.42 -30.81 -29.49
CA GLU A 49 20.17 -31.24 -28.82
C GLU A 49 19.65 -30.16 -27.86
N MET A 50 20.55 -29.34 -27.30
CA MET A 50 20.19 -28.22 -26.43
C MET A 50 19.58 -27.04 -27.21
N GLU A 51 20.07 -26.79 -28.43
CA GLU A 51 19.50 -25.77 -29.30
C GLU A 51 18.09 -26.12 -29.77
N GLU A 52 17.83 -27.38 -30.14
CA GLU A 52 16.48 -27.83 -30.50
C GLU A 52 15.51 -27.76 -29.30
N TYR A 53 15.97 -28.12 -28.10
CA TYR A 53 15.18 -28.03 -26.87
C TYR A 53 14.80 -26.59 -26.51
N LEU A 54 15.75 -25.64 -26.61
CA LEU A 54 15.48 -24.22 -26.37
C LEU A 54 14.55 -23.63 -27.43
N LYS A 55 14.71 -24.04 -28.69
CA LYS A 55 13.85 -23.60 -29.78
C LYS A 55 12.42 -24.10 -29.59
N GLN A 56 12.20 -25.36 -29.21
CA GLN A 56 10.85 -25.86 -28.89
C GLN A 56 10.22 -25.18 -27.68
N ARG A 57 11.01 -24.83 -26.66
CA ARG A 57 10.50 -24.23 -25.41
C ARG A 57 10.21 -22.72 -25.50
N TYR A 58 10.86 -22.03 -26.43
CA TYR A 58 10.72 -20.58 -26.61
C TYR A 58 10.16 -20.18 -27.98
N ASP A 59 9.76 -21.12 -28.85
CA ASP A 59 9.02 -20.81 -30.08
C ASP A 59 7.65 -20.22 -29.73
N PRO A 60 7.36 -18.96 -30.11
CA PRO A 60 6.09 -18.30 -29.81
C PRO A 60 4.88 -18.98 -30.46
N LYS A 61 5.06 -19.91 -31.41
CA LYS A 61 3.97 -20.64 -32.08
C LYS A 61 3.48 -21.88 -31.31
N SER A 62 4.21 -22.34 -30.30
CA SER A 62 3.84 -23.53 -29.51
C SER A 62 3.26 -23.21 -28.14
N ARG A 63 3.01 -21.93 -27.82
CA ARG A 63 2.40 -21.44 -26.58
C ARG A 63 0.88 -21.68 -26.48
N GLY A 64 0.33 -22.65 -27.21
CA GLY A 64 -1.00 -23.16 -26.93
C GLY A 64 -0.85 -24.40 -26.05
N THR A 65 -1.49 -24.40 -24.87
CA THR A 65 -1.78 -25.61 -24.05
C THR A 65 -0.84 -25.88 -22.85
N HIS A 66 -0.93 -25.08 -21.78
CA HIS A 66 -1.27 -25.51 -20.40
C HIS A 66 -0.71 -24.60 -19.27
N GLY A 67 -1.59 -24.18 -18.36
CA GLY A 67 -1.31 -23.55 -17.06
C GLY A 67 -1.47 -22.04 -17.09
N ASP A 68 -2.70 -21.52 -17.16
CA ASP A 68 -3.50 -21.04 -16.00
C ASP A 68 -2.78 -19.93 -15.22
N TYR A 69 -3.35 -18.72 -15.31
CA TYR A 69 -2.90 -17.42 -14.78
C TYR A 69 -1.75 -16.71 -15.51
N ASP A 70 -2.05 -16.02 -16.62
CA ASP A 70 -1.58 -14.65 -16.93
C ASP A 70 -1.84 -14.27 -18.40
N GLU A 71 -3.10 -14.35 -18.85
CA GLU A 71 -3.49 -13.82 -20.16
C GLU A 71 -4.72 -12.92 -20.01
N TYR A 72 -4.48 -11.75 -19.43
CA TYR A 72 -5.23 -10.53 -19.74
C TYR A 72 -4.25 -9.54 -20.38
N GLU A 73 -3.71 -9.94 -21.52
CA GLU A 73 -3.00 -9.04 -22.43
C GLU A 73 -4.05 -8.42 -23.38
N ASP A 74 -4.93 -7.59 -22.82
CA ASP A 74 -5.71 -6.64 -23.61
C ASP A 74 -5.49 -5.25 -22.99
N GLY A 75 -4.62 -4.49 -23.66
CA GLY A 75 -4.21 -3.14 -23.29
C GLY A 75 -5.29 -2.10 -23.56
N GLU A 76 -6.52 -2.33 -23.12
CA GLU A 76 -7.48 -1.23 -22.95
C GLU A 76 -6.99 -0.39 -21.77
N GLN A 77 -6.36 0.75 -22.10
CA GLN A 77 -6.10 1.80 -21.13
C GLN A 77 -7.43 2.17 -20.50
N ILE A 78 -7.65 1.70 -19.26
CA ILE A 78 -8.82 2.05 -18.47
C ILE A 78 -8.92 3.58 -18.51
N PRO A 79 -10.02 4.16 -19.02
CA PRO A 79 -10.17 5.60 -19.11
C PRO A 79 -9.84 6.26 -17.77
N ASP A 80 -9.11 7.38 -17.79
CA ASP A 80 -8.71 8.11 -16.57
C ASP A 80 -9.91 8.46 -15.67
N GLU A 81 -11.11 8.59 -16.25
CA GLU A 81 -12.36 8.78 -15.49
C GLU A 81 -12.76 7.54 -14.69
N ILE A 82 -12.55 6.34 -15.23
CA ILE A 82 -12.85 5.07 -14.56
C ILE A 82 -11.82 4.79 -13.45
N THR A 83 -10.53 5.10 -13.69
CA THR A 83 -9.48 4.94 -12.67
C THR A 83 -9.70 5.88 -11.48
N GLN A 84 -10.15 7.13 -11.71
CA GLN A 84 -10.41 8.10 -10.64
C GLN A 84 -11.64 7.76 -9.78
N GLN A 85 -12.68 7.16 -10.36
CA GLN A 85 -13.86 6.74 -9.59
C GLN A 85 -13.53 5.64 -8.56
N SER A 86 -12.60 4.74 -8.89
CA SER A 86 -12.12 3.71 -7.94
C SER A 86 -11.32 4.27 -6.77
N LEU A 87 -10.83 5.51 -6.86
CA LEU A 87 -10.01 6.17 -5.83
C LEU A 87 -10.84 7.03 -4.87
N LEU A 88 -12.16 7.11 -5.09
CA LEU A 88 -13.06 7.81 -4.18
C LEU A 88 -13.18 7.06 -2.85
N PRO A 89 -13.31 7.79 -1.73
CA PRO A 89 -13.45 7.16 -0.43
C PRO A 89 -14.74 6.32 -0.36
N ASP A 90 -14.59 5.08 0.08
CA ASP A 90 -15.68 4.11 0.25
C ASP A 90 -16.00 3.91 1.75
N VAL A 91 -17.10 3.22 2.06
CA VAL A 91 -17.52 2.87 3.42
C VAL A 91 -16.46 2.02 4.14
N LYS A 92 -15.65 1.27 3.38
CA LYS A 92 -14.54 0.46 3.90
C LYS A 92 -13.26 1.27 4.14
N SER A 93 -13.15 2.47 3.57
CA SER A 93 -11.97 3.32 3.73
C SER A 93 -11.92 3.92 5.14
N PRO A 94 -10.72 4.18 5.69
CA PRO A 94 -10.59 4.88 6.96
C PRO A 94 -11.16 6.31 6.86
N ASN A 95 -11.65 6.84 7.99
CA ASN A 95 -12.28 8.15 8.04
C ASN A 95 -11.26 9.26 8.28
N LEU A 96 -11.54 10.48 7.79
CA LEU A 96 -10.77 11.69 8.12
C LEU A 96 -11.39 12.39 9.33
N TRP A 97 -10.55 12.71 10.30
CA TRP A 97 -10.94 13.37 11.54
C TRP A 97 -10.24 14.72 11.65
N PRO A 98 -10.95 15.85 11.49
CA PRO A 98 -10.40 17.17 11.78
C PRO A 98 -10.09 17.31 13.28
N VAL A 99 -8.83 17.58 13.58
CA VAL A 99 -8.34 17.86 14.94
C VAL A 99 -7.91 19.31 15.00
N LYS A 100 -8.37 20.03 16.04
CA LYS A 100 -7.95 21.41 16.28
C LYS A 100 -6.47 21.43 16.64
N CYS A 101 -5.71 22.24 15.93
CA CYS A 101 -4.29 22.45 16.16
C CYS A 101 -4.04 23.92 16.52
N ARG A 102 -2.99 24.19 17.29
CA ARG A 102 -2.50 25.55 17.47
C ARG A 102 -2.12 26.14 16.12
N ILE A 103 -2.61 27.36 15.86
CA ILE A 103 -2.42 28.05 14.59
C ILE A 103 -0.92 28.32 14.37
N GLY A 104 -0.41 27.94 13.20
CA GLY A 104 1.00 28.10 12.82
C GLY A 104 1.90 26.92 13.18
N GLU A 105 1.42 25.96 13.97
CA GLU A 105 2.14 24.75 14.36
C GLU A 105 1.66 23.49 13.62
N GLU A 106 0.78 23.61 12.62
CA GLU A 106 0.12 22.48 11.96
C GLU A 106 1.14 21.55 11.27
N LYS A 107 2.04 22.13 10.47
CA LYS A 107 3.09 21.38 9.77
C LYS A 107 4.09 20.73 10.75
N GLN A 108 4.44 21.43 11.83
CA GLN A 108 5.33 20.91 12.87
C GLN A 108 4.68 19.76 13.65
N THR A 109 3.39 19.89 13.94
CA THR A 109 2.61 18.89 14.67
C THR A 109 2.39 17.62 13.83
N ALA A 110 2.18 17.74 12.52
CA ALA A 110 2.13 16.59 11.62
C ALA A 110 3.47 15.82 11.60
N LEU A 111 4.60 16.53 11.55
CA LEU A 111 5.93 15.93 11.65
C LEU A 111 6.17 15.27 13.02
N LEU A 112 5.68 15.88 14.10
CA LEU A 112 5.74 15.29 15.44
C LEU A 112 4.95 13.98 15.51
N LEU A 113 3.73 13.94 14.96
CA LEU A 113 2.91 12.72 14.87
C LEU A 113 3.59 11.64 14.04
N MET A 114 4.20 11.99 12.92
CA MET A 114 4.98 11.04 12.10
C MET A 114 6.15 10.44 12.90
N ARG A 115 6.89 11.26 13.64
CA ARG A 115 7.99 10.77 14.51
C ARG A 115 7.47 9.88 15.63
N LYS A 116 6.35 10.25 16.27
CA LYS A 116 5.68 9.46 17.31
C LYS A 116 5.23 8.10 16.77
N TYR A 117 4.66 8.06 15.56
CA TYR A 117 4.26 6.83 14.88
C TYR A 117 5.45 5.88 14.70
N LEU A 118 6.55 6.37 14.11
CA LEU A 118 7.75 5.57 13.87
C LEU A 118 8.42 5.10 15.17
N ALA A 119 8.39 5.93 16.23
CA ALA A 119 8.97 5.57 17.52
C ALA A 119 8.20 4.43 18.23
N LEU A 120 6.90 4.31 17.99
CA LEU A 120 6.02 3.35 18.66
C LEU A 120 5.65 2.13 17.78
N GLU A 121 6.18 2.04 16.56
CA GLU A 121 5.79 1.01 15.58
C GLU A 121 5.96 -0.43 16.11
N ASN A 122 6.98 -0.67 16.93
CA ASN A 122 7.29 -1.98 17.52
C ASN A 122 6.90 -2.11 18.99
N ASP A 123 6.22 -1.11 19.56
CA ASP A 123 5.77 -1.11 20.96
C ASP A 123 4.34 -1.63 21.06
N GLU A 124 3.92 -2.12 22.23
CA GLU A 124 2.53 -2.52 22.51
C GLU A 124 1.55 -1.34 22.34
N LYS A 125 2.07 -0.11 22.43
CA LYS A 125 1.33 1.15 22.23
C LYS A 125 1.40 1.69 20.80
N ALA A 126 1.60 0.84 19.80
CA ALA A 126 1.62 1.23 18.39
C ALA A 126 0.38 2.02 17.97
N LEU A 127 0.60 3.12 17.24
CA LEU A 127 -0.46 3.99 16.78
C LEU A 127 -1.25 3.36 15.62
N GLN A 128 -2.58 3.47 15.65
CA GLN A 128 -3.47 2.86 14.65
C GLN A 128 -4.03 3.85 13.61
N ILE A 129 -3.43 5.04 13.52
CA ILE A 129 -3.70 6.03 12.48
C ILE A 129 -3.03 5.60 11.17
N LYS A 130 -3.57 6.04 10.03
CA LYS A 130 -3.06 5.70 8.69
C LYS A 130 -2.23 6.82 8.07
N SER A 131 -2.72 8.05 8.16
CA SER A 131 -2.03 9.22 7.68
C SER A 131 -2.43 10.47 8.47
N VAL A 132 -1.64 11.52 8.30
CA VAL A 132 -1.94 12.87 8.80
C VAL A 132 -1.78 13.84 7.63
N VAL A 133 -2.80 14.65 7.39
CA VAL A 133 -2.86 15.61 6.29
C VAL A 133 -2.95 17.02 6.86
N VAL A 134 -2.16 17.92 6.29
CA VAL A 134 -2.23 19.36 6.56
C VAL A 134 -2.63 20.06 5.26
N LYS A 135 -3.86 20.54 5.20
CA LYS A 135 -4.37 21.25 4.01
C LYS A 135 -3.84 22.68 3.97
N GLU A 136 -3.25 23.07 2.85
CA GLU A 136 -2.78 24.45 2.69
C GLU A 136 -3.97 25.42 2.62
N GLY A 137 -3.91 26.48 3.42
CA GLY A 137 -4.97 27.49 3.52
C GLY A 137 -5.91 27.31 4.73
N ASP A 138 -6.07 26.09 5.23
CA ASP A 138 -6.86 25.81 6.44
C ASP A 138 -5.96 25.97 7.67
N ARG A 139 -6.22 27.03 8.46
CA ARG A 139 -5.44 27.37 9.65
C ARG A 139 -6.08 26.77 10.90
N GLY A 140 -5.26 26.25 11.81
CA GLY A 140 -5.69 25.73 13.10
C GLY A 140 -6.29 24.31 13.06
N TYR A 141 -6.07 23.56 11.97
CA TYR A 141 -6.56 22.19 11.85
C TYR A 141 -5.51 21.27 11.21
N ILE A 142 -5.52 20.02 11.65
CA ILE A 142 -4.92 18.89 10.95
C ILE A 142 -5.99 17.82 10.72
N TYR A 143 -5.82 16.97 9.72
CA TYR A 143 -6.76 15.90 9.40
C TYR A 143 -6.06 14.57 9.64
N VAL A 144 -6.57 13.77 10.57
CA VAL A 144 -6.00 12.47 10.91
C VAL A 144 -6.86 11.38 10.29
N GLU A 145 -6.26 10.47 9.53
CA GLU A 145 -6.94 9.35 8.91
C GLU A 145 -6.93 8.13 9.85
N ALA A 146 -8.10 7.65 10.24
CA ALA A 146 -8.25 6.49 11.10
C ALA A 146 -9.65 5.86 11.02
N PHE A 147 -9.74 4.56 11.31
CA PHE A 147 -11.03 3.86 11.34
C PHE A 147 -11.93 4.29 12.50
N LYS A 148 -11.36 4.55 13.68
CA LYS A 148 -12.11 4.85 14.90
C LYS A 148 -11.59 6.11 15.56
N SER A 149 -12.49 6.86 16.20
CA SER A 149 -12.16 8.07 16.97
C SER A 149 -11.15 7.82 18.08
N ASN A 150 -11.19 6.64 18.72
CA ASN A 150 -10.23 6.27 19.77
C ASN A 150 -8.79 6.19 19.25
N HIS A 151 -8.57 5.79 18.00
CA HIS A 151 -7.23 5.71 17.42
C HIS A 151 -6.63 7.11 17.25
N VAL A 152 -7.48 8.09 16.88
CA VAL A 152 -7.08 9.50 16.80
C VAL A 152 -6.77 10.07 18.17
N LYS A 153 -7.63 9.80 19.17
CA LYS A 153 -7.41 10.27 20.55
C LYS A 153 -6.08 9.76 21.11
N ALA A 154 -5.78 8.47 20.94
CA ALA A 154 -4.51 7.87 21.37
C ALA A 154 -3.30 8.48 20.64
N ALA A 155 -3.41 8.73 19.33
CA ALA A 155 -2.34 9.37 18.57
C ALA A 155 -2.06 10.81 19.04
N CYS A 156 -3.10 11.59 19.31
CA CYS A 156 -3.01 12.98 19.74
C CYS A 156 -2.75 13.16 21.24
N GLU A 157 -2.74 12.08 22.03
CA GLU A 157 -2.39 12.11 23.45
C GLU A 157 -0.96 12.64 23.65
N ASP A 158 -0.75 13.41 24.72
CA ASP A 158 0.53 14.07 25.06
C ASP A 158 1.06 15.06 24.01
N ILE A 159 0.21 15.57 23.11
CA ILE A 159 0.58 16.61 22.14
C ILE A 159 -0.09 17.94 22.53
N PRO A 160 0.65 18.90 23.11
CA PRO A 160 0.08 20.16 23.62
C PRO A 160 -0.51 21.08 22.54
N SER A 161 -0.09 20.91 21.29
CA SER A 161 -0.60 21.69 20.16
C SER A 161 -1.97 21.21 19.67
N LEU A 162 -2.45 20.04 20.12
CA LEU A 162 -3.69 19.43 19.65
C LEU A 162 -4.80 19.46 20.70
N ASN A 163 -6.04 19.65 20.25
CA ASN A 163 -7.22 19.56 21.08
C ASN A 163 -8.21 18.56 20.47
N VAL A 164 -8.45 17.46 21.19
CA VAL A 164 -9.32 16.34 20.79
C VAL A 164 -10.67 16.29 21.51
N SER A 165 -11.00 17.32 22.31
CA SER A 165 -12.23 17.34 23.13
C SER A 165 -13.51 17.17 22.30
N ASN A 166 -13.59 17.84 21.15
CA ASN A 166 -14.76 17.84 20.26
C ASN A 166 -14.40 17.22 18.92
N LEU A 167 -14.00 15.94 18.94
CA LEU A 167 -13.62 15.22 17.73
C LEU A 167 -14.87 14.81 16.93
N GLN A 168 -15.01 15.33 15.71
CA GLN A 168 -16.09 15.00 14.79
C GLN A 168 -15.52 14.43 13.49
N MET A 169 -16.16 13.40 12.96
CA MET A 169 -15.77 12.78 11.69
C MET A 169 -16.13 13.68 10.50
N LEU A 170 -15.24 13.76 9.51
CA LEU A 170 -15.52 14.42 8.25
C LEU A 170 -16.46 13.55 7.39
N PRO A 171 -17.54 14.10 6.81
CA PRO A 171 -18.39 13.36 5.88
C PRO A 171 -17.61 12.87 4.66
N ILE A 172 -17.94 11.67 4.17
CA ILE A 172 -17.28 11.04 2.99
C ILE A 172 -17.25 11.99 1.78
N LYS A 173 -18.36 12.69 1.52
CA LYS A 173 -18.46 13.66 0.40
C LYS A 173 -17.46 14.81 0.46
N GLY A 174 -16.98 15.16 1.66
CA GLY A 174 -16.03 16.26 1.87
C GLY A 174 -14.57 15.82 1.97
N MET A 175 -14.28 14.51 1.94
CA MET A 175 -12.90 14.00 2.08
C MET A 175 -12.00 14.42 0.92
N THR A 176 -12.50 14.37 -0.31
CA THR A 176 -11.74 14.74 -1.51
C THR A 176 -11.34 16.21 -1.51
N ASP A 177 -12.15 17.08 -0.91
CA ASP A 177 -11.85 18.52 -0.80
C ASP A 177 -10.63 18.80 0.10
N ILE A 178 -10.30 17.89 1.02
CA ILE A 178 -9.11 18.00 1.88
C ILE A 178 -7.83 17.78 1.07
N LEU A 179 -7.88 16.90 0.08
CA LEU A 179 -6.74 16.57 -0.79
C LEU A 179 -6.66 17.44 -2.05
N ARG A 180 -7.66 18.31 -2.27
CA ARG A 180 -7.73 19.16 -3.46
C ARG A 180 -6.61 20.20 -3.45
N VAL A 181 -5.66 20.04 -4.38
CA VAL A 181 -4.62 21.03 -4.64
C VAL A 181 -5.11 22.00 -5.72
N VAL A 182 -5.44 23.22 -5.32
CA VAL A 182 -5.68 24.31 -6.27
C VAL A 182 -4.35 24.99 -6.56
N ARG A 183 -3.79 24.73 -7.75
CA ARG A 183 -2.64 25.51 -8.22
C ARG A 183 -3.11 26.92 -8.53
N THR A 184 -2.89 27.85 -7.60
CA THR A 184 -3.04 29.27 -7.91
C THR A 184 -1.86 29.69 -8.78
N THR A 185 -1.97 29.48 -10.09
CA THR A 185 -1.08 30.12 -11.04
C THR A 185 -1.40 31.61 -11.03
N TYR A 186 -0.60 32.40 -10.31
CA TYR A 186 -0.59 33.85 -10.50
C TYR A 186 0.07 34.12 -11.85
N GLY A 187 -0.71 33.94 -12.93
CA GLY A 187 -0.31 34.37 -14.25
C GLY A 187 -0.27 35.90 -14.25
N ILE A 188 0.87 36.46 -13.87
CA ILE A 188 1.08 37.90 -13.93
C ILE A 188 1.09 38.27 -15.41
N LYS A 189 0.05 38.98 -15.85
CA LYS A 189 -0.08 39.44 -17.24
C LYS A 189 0.35 40.90 -17.34
N LYS A 190 0.99 41.27 -18.45
CA LYS A 190 1.19 42.67 -18.80
C LYS A 190 -0.17 43.39 -18.83
N GLY A 191 -0.25 44.53 -18.17
CA GLY A 191 -1.46 45.32 -17.96
C GLY A 191 -2.30 44.91 -16.74
N SER A 192 -1.97 43.83 -16.03
CA SER A 192 -2.65 43.43 -14.78
C SER A 192 -2.27 44.31 -13.59
N TRP A 193 -3.14 44.35 -12.58
CA TRP A 193 -2.90 45.06 -11.32
C TRP A 193 -2.41 44.10 -10.25
N VAL A 194 -1.42 44.52 -9.47
CA VAL A 194 -0.86 43.78 -8.34
C VAL A 194 -0.80 44.69 -7.11
N CYS A 195 -0.84 44.09 -5.93
CA CYS A 195 -0.66 44.79 -4.66
C CYS A 195 0.75 44.51 -4.12
N VAL A 196 1.50 45.55 -3.80
CA VAL A 196 2.89 45.44 -3.35
C VAL A 196 2.92 44.98 -1.88
N LYS A 197 3.51 43.81 -1.60
CA LYS A 197 3.50 43.24 -0.23
C LYS A 197 4.59 43.78 0.70
N ARG A 198 5.65 44.42 0.18
CA ARG A 198 6.84 44.83 0.95
C ARG A 198 7.46 46.11 0.38
N GLY A 199 8.14 46.89 1.21
CA GLY A 199 8.86 48.11 0.80
C GLY A 199 8.09 49.40 1.13
N ILE A 200 8.53 50.52 0.55
CA ILE A 200 7.94 51.85 0.80
C ILE A 200 6.53 52.01 0.20
N TYR A 201 6.25 51.29 -0.89
CA TYR A 201 4.95 51.26 -1.56
C TYR A 201 4.08 50.10 -1.06
N ARG A 202 4.32 49.62 0.16
CA ARG A 202 3.57 48.49 0.70
C ARG A 202 2.07 48.84 0.71
N ASP A 203 1.27 47.87 0.29
CA ASP A 203 -0.18 47.93 0.19
C ASP A 203 -0.70 48.83 -0.96
N ASP A 204 0.19 49.43 -1.77
CA ASP A 204 -0.18 50.17 -2.99
C ASP A 204 -0.51 49.24 -4.17
N LEU A 205 -1.37 49.73 -5.07
CA LEU A 205 -1.67 49.12 -6.35
C LEU A 205 -0.63 49.52 -7.40
N ALA A 206 -0.01 48.53 -8.03
CA ALA A 206 0.89 48.72 -9.15
C ALA A 206 0.33 48.04 -10.41
N LYS A 207 0.54 48.67 -11.56
CA LYS A 207 0.23 48.07 -12.87
C LYS A 207 1.48 47.39 -13.40
N VAL A 208 1.33 46.15 -13.86
CA VAL A 208 2.42 45.38 -14.45
C VAL A 208 2.60 45.83 -15.90
N GLU A 209 3.80 46.27 -16.27
CA GLU A 209 4.18 46.66 -17.63
C GLU A 209 5.12 45.64 -18.29
#